data_AF-A0A1B1MAA7-F1
#
_entry.id   AF-A0A1B1MAA7-F1
#
_cell.length_a   1.000
_cell.length_b   1.000
_cell.length_c   1.000
_cell.angle_alpha   90.00
_cell.angle_beta   90.00
_cell.angle_gamma   90.00
#
_symmetry.space_group_name_H-M   'P 1'
#
loop_
_entity.id
_entity.type
_entity.pdbx_description
1 polymer ?
#
loop_
_entity_poly.entity_id
_entity_poly.type
_entity_poly.pdbx_seq_one_letter_code
_entity_poly.pdbx_strand_id
1 'polypeptide(L)'
;MLPAVANVGLGIVAVVPLWFLLLFAVNFPLASMGLTSREPTENDGMLPWALLLVPLWALFLGLWIPVNLLLHDRTGLPGGRYWTLAALTALTPMVVLMVLIEIF
;
A
#
# COMPACT_ATOMS: atom_id res chain seq x y z
N MET A 1 16.36 11.10 -9.37
CA MET A 1 16.75 9.76 -8.87
C MET A 1 16.46 9.59 -7.38
N LEU A 2 16.94 10.49 -6.50
CA LEU A 2 16.72 10.38 -5.05
C LEU A 2 15.25 10.15 -4.62
N PRO A 3 14.23 10.85 -5.16
CA PRO A 3 12.84 10.60 -4.77
C PRO A 3 12.32 9.21 -5.17
N ALA A 4 12.76 8.69 -6.31
CA ALA A 4 12.37 7.36 -6.76
C ALA A 4 12.98 6.27 -5.86
N VAL A 5 14.27 6.40 -5.53
CA VAL A 5 14.95 5.46 -4.62
C VAL A 5 14.30 5.47 -3.24
N ALA A 6 14.01 6.66 -2.69
CA ALA A 6 13.32 6.79 -1.41
C ALA A 6 11.94 6.13 -1.42
N ASN A 7 11.14 6.37 -2.46
CA ASN A 7 9.80 5.78 -2.57
C ASN A 7 9.82 4.28 -2.83
N VAL A 8 10.79 3.74 -3.56
CA VAL A 8 10.98 2.28 -3.67
C VAL A 8 11.33 1.67 -2.30
N GLY A 9 12.24 2.31 -1.54
CA GLY A 9 12.59 1.86 -0.19
C GLY A 9 11.41 1.90 0.77
N LEU A 10 10.64 3.00 0.76
CA LEU A 10 9.38 3.09 1.52
C LEU A 10 8.32 2.10 1.00
N GLY A 11 8.34 1.79 -0.29
CA GLY A 11 7.46 0.79 -0.91
C GLY A 11 7.70 -0.62 -0.36
N ILE A 12 8.93 -0.96 0.01
CA ILE A 12 9.24 -2.24 0.69
C ILE A 12 8.52 -2.29 2.05
N VAL A 13 8.51 -1.17 2.80
CA VAL A 13 7.76 -1.05 4.05
C VAL A 13 6.25 -1.10 3.78
N ALA A 14 5.80 -0.50 2.68
CA ALA A 14 4.39 -0.47 2.27
C ALA A 14 3.82 -1.84 1.89
N VAL A 15 4.66 -2.83 1.56
CA VAL A 15 4.22 -4.19 1.22
C VAL A 15 3.30 -4.75 2.30
N VAL A 16 3.65 -4.57 3.58
CA VAL A 16 2.86 -5.11 4.70
C VAL A 16 1.43 -4.50 4.74
N PRO A 17 1.23 -3.17 4.85
CA PRO A 17 -0.11 -2.59 4.81
C PRO A 17 -0.86 -2.86 3.51
N LEU A 18 -0.18 -2.88 2.36
CA LEU A 18 -0.81 -3.19 1.08
C LEU A 18 -1.32 -4.64 1.03
N TRP A 19 -0.54 -5.59 1.55
CA TRP A 19 -0.92 -7.00 1.61
C TRP A 19 -2.13 -7.21 2.51
N PHE A 20 -2.13 -6.67 3.72
CA PHE A 20 -3.29 -6.76 4.61
C PHE A 20 -4.52 -6.03 4.02
N LEU A 21 -4.34 -4.90 3.34
CA LEU A 21 -5.43 -4.22 2.67
C LEU A 21 -6.04 -5.08 1.56
N LEU A 22 -5.22 -5.80 0.79
CA LEU A 22 -5.69 -6.73 -0.23
C LEU A 22 -6.47 -7.89 0.38
N LEU A 23 -5.95 -8.53 1.44
CA LEU A 23 -6.64 -9.62 2.13
C LEU A 23 -7.99 -9.16 2.69
N PHE A 24 -8.04 -7.98 3.31
CA PHE A 24 -9.29 -7.37 3.74
C PHE A 24 -10.25 -7.13 2.57
N ALA A 25 -9.77 -6.57 1.47
CA ALA A 25 -10.60 -6.29 0.30
C ALA A 25 -11.21 -7.57 -0.28
N VAL A 26 -10.39 -8.62 -0.45
CA VAL A 26 -10.79 -9.94 -0.97
C VAL A 26 -11.81 -10.62 -0.05
N ASN A 27 -11.65 -10.53 1.26
CA ASN A 27 -12.53 -11.22 2.20
C ASN A 27 -13.83 -10.46 2.55
N PHE A 28 -13.87 -9.14 2.39
CA PHE A 28 -15.01 -8.31 2.79
C PHE A 28 -15.70 -7.59 1.63
N PRO A 29 -15.29 -6.37 1.21
CA PRO A 29 -16.06 -5.60 0.23
C PRO A 29 -16.12 -6.27 -1.14
N LEU A 30 -15.08 -6.97 -1.58
CA LEU A 30 -15.12 -7.67 -2.87
C LEU A 30 -15.96 -8.95 -2.79
N ALA A 31 -15.90 -9.65 -1.65
CA ALA A 31 -16.72 -10.84 -1.41
C ALA A 31 -18.21 -10.49 -1.30
N SER A 32 -18.56 -9.37 -0.66
CA SER A 32 -19.95 -8.91 -0.58
C SER A 32 -20.51 -8.46 -1.94
N MET A 33 -19.64 -8.07 -2.88
CA MET A 33 -19.99 -7.79 -4.27
C MET A 33 -20.01 -9.06 -5.15
N GLY A 34 -19.65 -10.22 -4.62
CA GLY A 34 -19.55 -11.47 -5.38
C GLY A 34 -18.35 -11.55 -6.33
N LEU A 35 -17.36 -10.65 -6.21
CA LEU A 35 -16.15 -10.63 -7.04
C LEU A 35 -15.11 -11.66 -6.56
N THR A 36 -15.17 -12.03 -5.29
CA THR A 36 -14.26 -12.97 -4.64
C THR A 36 -15.04 -13.89 -3.69
N SER A 37 -14.40 -14.98 -3.25
CA SER A 37 -14.95 -15.85 -2.21
C SER A 37 -14.22 -15.59 -0.90
N ARG A 38 -14.98 -15.33 0.18
CA ARG A 38 -14.44 -15.16 1.52
C ARG A 38 -13.85 -16.48 2.02
N GLU A 39 -12.69 -16.42 2.64
CA GLU A 39 -12.02 -17.57 3.24
C GLU A 39 -12.85 -18.18 4.37
N PRO A 40 -13.01 -19.51 4.43
CA PRO A 40 -13.83 -20.16 5.46
C PRO A 40 -13.36 -19.90 6.90
N THR A 41 -12.07 -19.63 7.07
CA THR A 41 -11.45 -19.33 8.36
C THR A 41 -11.66 -17.89 8.81
N GLU A 42 -12.08 -16.99 7.91
CA GLU A 42 -12.30 -15.59 8.23
C GLU A 42 -13.70 -15.38 8.81
N ASN A 43 -13.87 -15.54 10.11
CA ASN A 43 -15.15 -15.49 10.82
C ASN A 43 -15.26 -14.40 11.92
N ASP A 44 -14.18 -13.64 12.16
CA ASP A 44 -14.13 -12.61 13.22
C ASP A 44 -14.72 -11.25 12.81
N GLY A 45 -15.08 -11.09 11.53
CA GLY A 45 -15.70 -9.89 11.00
C GLY A 45 -14.69 -8.75 10.73
N MET A 46 -15.20 -7.56 10.40
CA MET A 46 -14.35 -6.45 9.91
C MET A 46 -13.64 -5.67 11.02
N LEU A 47 -14.08 -5.78 12.29
CA LEU A 47 -13.57 -4.95 13.38
C LEU A 47 -12.08 -5.24 13.70
N PRO A 48 -11.64 -6.50 13.85
CA PRO A 48 -10.22 -6.81 14.04
C PRO A 48 -9.34 -6.29 12.89
N TRP A 49 -9.83 -6.40 11.65
CA TRP A 49 -9.16 -5.87 10.47
C TRP A 49 -8.99 -4.35 10.54
N ALA A 50 -10.03 -3.61 10.93
CA ALA A 50 -9.96 -2.17 11.10
C ALA A 50 -8.95 -1.78 12.20
N LEU A 51 -8.97 -2.47 13.34
CA LEU A 51 -8.03 -2.25 14.45
C LEU A 51 -6.57 -2.53 14.06
N LEU A 52 -6.32 -3.43 13.11
CA LEU A 52 -5.00 -3.71 12.56
C LEU A 52 -4.59 -2.72 11.46
N LEU A 53 -5.46 -2.50 10.47
CA LEU A 53 -5.16 -1.69 9.29
C LEU A 53 -4.99 -0.21 9.60
N VAL A 54 -5.81 0.35 10.49
CA VAL A 54 -5.75 1.78 10.84
C VAL A 54 -4.37 2.18 11.39
N PRO A 55 -3.82 1.56 12.45
CA PRO A 55 -2.50 1.93 12.95
C PRO A 55 -1.40 1.62 11.94
N LEU A 56 -1.51 0.52 11.18
CA LEU A 56 -0.52 0.13 10.19
C LEU A 56 -0.40 1.18 9.06
N TRP A 57 -1.53 1.64 8.52
CA TRP A 57 -1.58 2.72 7.55
C TRP A 57 -1.19 4.07 8.14
N ALA A 58 -1.60 4.37 9.38
CA ALA A 58 -1.20 5.60 10.05
C ALA A 58 0.31 5.71 10.23
N LEU A 59 0.98 4.62 10.64
CA LEU A 59 2.44 4.56 10.75
C LEU A 59 3.12 4.75 9.40
N PHE A 60 2.66 4.04 8.37
CA PHE A 60 3.23 4.16 7.03
C PHE A 60 3.05 5.57 6.46
N LEU A 61 1.84 6.13 6.49
CA LEU A 61 1.55 7.48 5.99
C LEU A 61 2.27 8.55 6.82
N GLY A 62 2.37 8.35 8.14
CA GLY A 62 3.13 9.20 9.05
C GLY A 62 4.63 9.26 8.72
N LEU A 63 5.18 8.23 8.08
CA LEU A 63 6.55 8.22 7.56
C LEU A 63 6.62 8.73 6.11
N TRP A 64 5.73 8.24 5.25
CA TRP A 64 5.78 8.46 3.81
C TRP A 64 5.47 9.90 3.42
N ILE A 65 4.49 10.54 4.08
CA ILE A 65 4.07 11.91 3.77
C ILE A 65 5.21 12.90 4.07
N PRO A 66 5.83 12.94 5.27
CA PRO A 66 6.91 13.88 5.55
C PRO A 66 8.13 13.71 4.64
N VAL A 67 8.53 12.46 4.34
CA VAL A 67 9.63 12.18 3.41
C VAL A 67 9.32 12.77 2.02
N ASN A 68 8.09 12.59 1.54
CA ASN A 68 7.71 13.10 0.24
C ASN A 68 7.50 14.62 0.21
N LEU A 69 7.06 15.24 1.29
CA LEU A 69 7.04 16.71 1.40
C LEU A 69 8.46 17.29 1.29
N LEU A 70 9.43 16.75 2.03
CA LEU A 70 10.83 17.20 1.98
C LEU A 70 11.49 17.03 0.61
N LEU A 71 11.10 15.97 -0.11
CA LEU A 71 11.64 15.66 -1.42
C LEU A 71 10.92 16.41 -2.54
N HIS A 72 9.63 16.75 -2.37
CA HIS A 72 8.84 17.50 -3.35
C HIS A 72 9.51 18.83 -3.68
N ASP A 73 9.88 19.58 -2.65
CA ASP A 73 10.51 20.90 -2.73
C ASP A 73 11.83 20.89 -3.54
N ARG A 74 12.47 19.72 -3.68
CA ARG A 74 13.74 19.54 -4.39
C ARG A 74 13.57 19.17 -5.87
N THR A 75 12.35 18.95 -6.36
CA THR A 75 12.10 18.44 -7.72
C THR A 75 11.59 19.47 -8.71
N GLY A 76 10.99 20.57 -8.25
CA GLY A 76 10.33 21.56 -9.12
C GLY A 76 9.15 21.02 -9.94
N LEU A 77 8.68 19.80 -9.64
CA LEU A 77 7.54 19.19 -10.32
C LEU A 77 6.21 19.78 -9.81
N PRO A 78 5.16 19.86 -10.64
CA PRO A 78 3.82 20.14 -10.16
C PRO A 78 3.40 19.12 -9.09
N GLY A 79 2.77 19.60 -8.01
CA GLY A 79 2.37 18.78 -6.85
C GLY A 79 1.68 17.47 -7.25
N GLY A 80 0.63 17.55 -8.08
CA GLY A 80 -0.12 16.36 -8.52
C GLY A 80 0.78 15.31 -9.19
N ARG A 81 1.63 15.73 -10.15
CA ARG A 81 2.53 14.81 -10.86
C ARG A 81 3.57 14.19 -9.92
N TYR A 82 4.10 14.97 -8.98
CA TYR A 82 5.05 14.46 -7.98
C TYR A 82 4.41 13.38 -7.11
N TRP A 83 3.25 13.65 -6.53
CA TRP A 83 2.54 12.69 -5.66
C TRP A 83 2.12 11.43 -6.40
N THR A 84 1.68 11.54 -7.66
CA THR A 84 1.40 10.36 -8.50
C THR A 84 2.66 9.51 -8.70
N LEU A 85 3.80 10.12 -9.06
CA LEU A 85 5.04 9.37 -9.24
C LEU A 85 5.55 8.75 -7.94
N ALA A 86 5.43 9.46 -6.81
CA ALA A 86 5.77 8.93 -5.50
C ALA A 86 4.92 7.70 -5.14
N ALA A 87 3.60 7.77 -5.38
CA ALA A 87 2.70 6.64 -5.14
C ALA A 87 3.04 5.45 -6.06
N LEU A 88 3.21 5.68 -7.36
CA LEU A 88 3.55 4.61 -8.32
C LEU A 88 4.88 3.92 -7.98
N THR A 89 5.89 4.69 -7.59
CA THR A 89 7.19 4.14 -7.17
C THR A 89 7.09 3.39 -5.85
N ALA A 90 6.27 3.84 -4.90
CA ALA A 90 6.00 3.12 -3.65
C ALA A 90 5.17 1.84 -3.84
N LEU A 91 4.33 1.76 -4.87
CA LEU A 91 3.59 0.54 -5.23
C LEU A 91 4.47 -0.50 -5.95
N THR A 92 5.61 -0.10 -6.51
CA THR A 92 6.45 -0.97 -7.34
C THR A 92 6.88 -2.27 -6.62
N PRO A 93 7.36 -2.25 -5.36
CA PRO A 93 7.74 -3.48 -4.66
C PRO A 93 6.58 -4.48 -4.48
N MET A 94 5.36 -3.98 -4.25
CA MET A 94 4.17 -4.83 -4.14
C MET A 94 3.85 -5.51 -5.47
N VAL A 95 3.89 -4.77 -6.58
CA VAL A 95 3.65 -5.32 -7.92
C VAL A 95 4.71 -6.37 -8.26
N VAL A 96 5.98 -6.09 -7.97
CA VAL A 96 7.08 -7.06 -8.18
C VAL A 96 6.85 -8.33 -7.35
N LEU A 97 6.47 -8.20 -6.07
CA LEU A 97 6.16 -9.34 -5.23
C LEU A 97 5.01 -10.20 -5.80
N MET A 98 3.92 -9.58 -6.25
CA MET A 98 2.79 -10.29 -6.86
C MET A 98 3.25 -11.07 -8.11
N VAL A 99 4.00 -10.42 -9.00
CA VAL A 99 4.51 -11.07 -10.22
C VAL A 99 5.43 -12.25 -9.88
N LEU A 100 6.29 -12.11 -8.86
CA LEU A 100 7.14 -13.21 -8.43
C LEU A 100 6.32 -14.38 -7.87
N ILE A 101 5.30 -14.12 -7.04
CA ILE A 101 4.41 -15.16 -6.49
C ILE A 101 3.64 -15.88 -7.59
N GLU A 102 3.25 -15.21 -8.67
CA GLU A 102 2.56 -15.85 -9.80
C GLU A 102 3.46 -16.73 -10.66
N ILE A 103 4.77 -16.47 -10.68
CA ILE A 103 5.74 -17.18 -11.52
C ILE A 103 6.30 -18.43 -10.83
N PHE A 104 6.29 -18.50 -9.50
CA PHE A 104 6.83 -19.60 -8.70
C PHE A 104 5.73 -20.49 -8.10
#